data_AF-A0A4U0UJB2-F1
#
_entry.id   AF-A0A4U0UJB2-F1
#
_cell.length_a   1.000
_cell.length_b   1.000
_cell.length_c   1.000
_cell.angle_alpha   90.00
_cell.angle_beta   90.00
_cell.angle_gamma   90.00
#
_symmetry.space_group_name_H-M   'P 1'
#
loop_
_entity.id
_entity.type
_entity.pdbx_description
1 polymer ?
#
loop_
_entity_poly.entity_id
_entity_poly.type
_entity_poly.pdbx_seq_one_letter_code
_entity_poly.pdbx_strand_id
1 'polypeptide(L)'
;MGTAKEDKINVIVVGAGPSGLLLALLLAKQGIEVTVLEKSSEYDKQPRASFYSLPAIHEMKRAGIYEEVSERAFHANGVSWRYIDGTRIASIRADDATPDAKMVSLPLDELIPLIASHLEKQARGKILLSHEVTAIGQDASEAWVDVKCPEGEKRISASYIVGCDGGSSKIRRELFGSNFPGRTWDQQIVATNVFYPGLAKHSWETSSNFLGNEGCEVTTFSVIHEWGQELARLGGSKESIY
;
A
#
# COMPACT_ATOMS: atom_id res chain seq x y z
N MET A 1 -1.03 -32.96 -36.66
CA MET A 1 -2.05 -32.19 -35.91
C MET A 1 -1.38 -31.74 -34.62
N GLY A 2 -0.95 -30.48 -34.56
CA GLY A 2 -0.36 -29.91 -33.36
C GLY A 2 -1.43 -29.75 -32.29
N THR A 3 -1.18 -30.27 -31.09
CA THR A 3 -2.02 -30.03 -29.93
C THR A 3 -2.07 -28.51 -29.70
N ALA A 4 -3.25 -27.91 -29.79
CA ALA A 4 -3.45 -26.54 -29.35
C ALA A 4 -2.92 -26.43 -27.92
N LYS A 5 -1.90 -25.60 -27.72
CA LYS A 5 -1.46 -25.21 -26.38
C LYS A 5 -2.71 -24.61 -25.75
N GLU A 6 -3.20 -25.17 -24.64
CA GLU A 6 -4.16 -24.41 -23.83
C GLU A 6 -3.47 -23.08 -23.52
N ASP A 7 -4.00 -21.97 -24.04
CA ASP A 7 -3.47 -20.64 -23.83
C ASP A 7 -3.67 -20.28 -22.36
N LYS A 8 -2.76 -20.78 -21.53
CA LYS A 8 -2.78 -20.62 -20.09
C LYS A 8 -2.43 -19.17 -19.81
N ILE A 9 -3.45 -18.37 -19.51
CA ILE A 9 -3.32 -16.95 -19.20
C ILE A 9 -2.34 -16.77 -18.05
N ASN A 10 -1.32 -15.96 -18.29
CA ASN A 10 -0.37 -15.49 -17.27
C ASN A 10 -0.30 -13.97 -17.26
N VAL A 11 0.04 -13.40 -16.09
CA VAL A 11 0.05 -11.96 -15.86
C VAL A 11 1.35 -11.56 -15.18
N ILE A 12 1.99 -10.51 -15.71
CA ILE A 12 3.09 -9.82 -15.04
C ILE A 12 2.53 -8.58 -14.35
N VAL A 13 2.79 -8.44 -13.06
CA VAL A 13 2.48 -7.23 -12.29
C VAL A 13 3.79 -6.50 -12.00
N VAL A 14 3.89 -5.24 -12.40
CA VAL A 14 5.11 -4.43 -12.22
C VAL A 14 4.95 -3.57 -10.97
N GLY A 15 5.72 -3.86 -9.92
CA GLY A 15 5.72 -3.17 -8.63
C GLY A 15 5.11 -4.02 -7.51
N ALA A 16 5.89 -4.26 -6.44
CA ALA A 16 5.44 -4.96 -5.23
C ALA A 16 4.93 -3.99 -4.13
N GLY A 17 4.27 -2.92 -4.54
CA GLY A 17 3.50 -2.07 -3.63
C GLY A 17 2.16 -2.71 -3.22
N PRO A 18 1.37 -2.05 -2.35
CA PRO A 18 0.11 -2.60 -1.84
C PRO A 18 -0.86 -2.97 -2.98
N SER A 19 -1.00 -2.11 -3.99
CA SER A 19 -1.89 -2.38 -5.13
C SER A 19 -1.44 -3.59 -5.96
N GLY A 20 -0.14 -3.71 -6.22
CA GLY A 20 0.41 -4.79 -7.03
C GLY A 20 0.33 -6.15 -6.35
N LEU A 21 0.70 -6.22 -5.07
CA LEU A 21 0.62 -7.45 -4.29
C LEU A 21 -0.83 -7.89 -4.06
N LEU A 22 -1.75 -6.95 -3.80
CA LEU A 22 -3.15 -7.28 -3.60
C LEU A 22 -3.80 -7.80 -4.90
N LEU A 23 -3.53 -7.15 -6.03
CA LEU A 23 -3.97 -7.63 -7.35
C LEU A 23 -3.41 -9.02 -7.64
N ALA A 24 -2.11 -9.22 -7.44
CA ALA A 24 -1.43 -10.49 -7.66
C ALA A 24 -2.04 -11.61 -6.81
N LEU A 25 -2.32 -11.35 -5.54
CA LEU A 25 -2.98 -12.31 -4.64
C LEU A 25 -4.39 -12.66 -5.11
N LEU A 26 -5.19 -11.67 -5.50
CA LEU A 26 -6.55 -11.89 -6.02
C LEU A 26 -6.52 -12.75 -7.30
N LEU A 27 -5.62 -12.47 -8.24
CA LEU A 27 -5.46 -13.24 -9.47
C LEU A 27 -4.99 -14.67 -9.19
N ALA A 28 -3.98 -14.85 -8.32
CA ALA A 28 -3.46 -16.16 -7.96
C ALA A 28 -4.54 -17.04 -7.31
N LYS A 29 -5.40 -16.46 -6.45
CA LYS A 29 -6.55 -17.16 -5.86
C LYS A 29 -7.61 -17.59 -6.87
N GLN A 30 -7.68 -16.94 -8.02
CA GLN A 30 -8.53 -17.35 -9.15
C GLN A 30 -7.84 -18.36 -10.08
N GLY A 31 -6.67 -18.87 -9.71
CA GLY A 31 -5.94 -19.85 -10.49
C GLY A 31 -5.15 -19.29 -11.67
N ILE A 32 -5.00 -17.96 -11.76
CA ILE A 32 -4.20 -17.29 -12.80
C ILE A 32 -2.72 -17.30 -12.38
N GLU A 33 -1.83 -17.58 -13.33
CA GLU A 33 -0.39 -17.54 -13.09
C GLU A 33 0.09 -16.09 -13.07
N VAL A 34 0.71 -15.68 -11.96
CA VAL A 34 1.09 -14.29 -11.72
C VAL A 34 2.54 -14.20 -11.26
N THR A 35 3.29 -13.29 -11.88
CA THR A 35 4.63 -12.91 -11.44
C THR A 35 4.69 -11.42 -11.14
N VAL A 36 5.05 -11.06 -9.92
CA VAL A 36 5.31 -9.68 -9.50
C VAL A 36 6.79 -9.37 -9.69
N LEU A 37 7.11 -8.29 -10.38
CA LEU A 37 8.47 -7.78 -10.57
C LEU A 37 8.67 -6.51 -9.76
N GLU A 38 9.62 -6.49 -8.85
CA GLU A 38 9.96 -5.33 -8.03
C GLU A 38 11.43 -4.97 -8.19
N LYS A 39 11.72 -3.69 -8.45
CA LYS A 39 13.10 -3.22 -8.65
C LYS A 39 13.92 -3.25 -7.37
N SER A 40 13.29 -3.05 -6.22
CA SER A 40 13.93 -3.01 -4.91
C SER A 40 14.31 -4.40 -4.46
N SER A 41 15.42 -4.53 -3.74
CA SER A 41 15.87 -5.80 -3.14
C SER A 41 15.11 -6.17 -1.86
N GLU A 42 14.36 -5.23 -1.31
CA GLU A 42 13.54 -5.38 -0.11
C GLU A 42 12.22 -4.61 -0.24
N TYR A 43 11.25 -4.96 0.59
CA TYR A 43 9.99 -4.23 0.67
C TYR A 43 10.19 -2.86 1.31
N ASP A 44 9.34 -1.91 0.90
CA ASP A 44 9.36 -0.55 1.39
C ASP A 44 9.05 -0.49 2.89
N LYS A 45 9.97 0.08 3.67
CA LYS A 45 9.85 0.26 5.12
C LYS A 45 9.44 1.68 5.51
N GLN A 46 9.23 2.57 4.53
CA GLN A 46 8.89 3.95 4.83
C GLN A 46 7.47 4.03 5.40
N PRO A 47 7.27 4.75 6.52
CA PRO A 47 5.96 4.95 7.10
C PRO A 47 5.17 5.96 6.25
N ARG A 48 4.50 5.43 5.21
CA ARG A 48 3.64 6.21 4.31
C ARG A 48 2.18 6.09 4.74
N ALA A 49 1.34 5.46 3.91
CA ALA A 49 -0.05 5.21 4.26
C ALA A 49 -0.14 4.17 5.41
N SER A 50 -1.13 4.35 6.29
CA SER A 50 -1.41 3.41 7.37
C SER A 50 -2.91 3.15 7.59
N PHE A 51 -3.79 4.06 7.16
CA PHE A 51 -5.24 3.96 7.39
C PHE A 51 -5.98 3.42 6.17
N TYR A 52 -6.85 2.43 6.40
CA TYR A 52 -7.67 1.80 5.36
C TYR A 52 -9.15 1.86 5.74
N SER A 53 -9.95 2.39 4.82
CA SER A 53 -11.40 2.49 4.95
C SER A 53 -12.12 1.36 4.21
N LEU A 54 -13.45 1.39 4.25
CA LEU A 54 -14.36 0.40 3.68
C LEU A 54 -13.95 -0.17 2.31
N PRO A 55 -13.56 0.63 1.29
CA PRO A 55 -13.19 0.08 -0.01
C PRO A 55 -11.95 -0.82 0.05
N ALA A 56 -10.94 -0.43 0.82
CA ALA A 56 -9.73 -1.24 0.99
C ALA A 56 -10.03 -2.49 1.83
N ILE A 57 -10.84 -2.36 2.88
CA ILE A 57 -11.30 -3.48 3.72
C ILE A 57 -12.07 -4.51 2.88
N HIS A 58 -12.93 -4.06 1.97
CA HIS A 58 -13.66 -4.94 1.05
C HIS A 58 -12.70 -5.80 0.22
N GLU A 59 -11.66 -5.20 -0.34
CA GLU A 59 -10.65 -5.94 -1.11
C GLU A 59 -9.78 -6.85 -0.24
N MET A 60 -9.46 -6.46 1.00
CA MET A 60 -8.78 -7.32 1.97
C MET A 60 -9.61 -8.57 2.33
N LYS A 61 -10.93 -8.42 2.47
CA LYS A 61 -11.86 -9.54 2.71
C LYS A 61 -11.90 -10.48 1.50
N ARG A 62 -12.03 -9.94 0.27
CA ARG A 62 -11.95 -10.72 -0.97
C ARG A 62 -10.61 -11.46 -1.10
N ALA A 63 -9.53 -10.80 -0.70
CA ALA A 63 -8.20 -11.38 -0.67
C ALA A 63 -7.97 -12.34 0.52
N GLY A 64 -8.92 -12.46 1.46
CA GLY A 64 -8.84 -13.36 2.62
C GLY A 64 -7.71 -13.04 3.58
N ILE A 65 -7.36 -11.76 3.72
CA ILE A 65 -6.31 -11.26 4.62
C ILE A 65 -6.85 -10.34 5.71
N TYR A 66 -8.14 -10.01 5.65
CA TYR A 66 -8.73 -8.99 6.53
C TYR A 66 -8.65 -9.36 8.00
N GLU A 67 -8.90 -10.61 8.36
CA GLU A 67 -8.89 -11.07 9.74
C GLU A 67 -7.51 -10.86 10.39
N GLU A 68 -6.45 -11.30 9.70
CA GLU A 68 -5.06 -11.12 10.15
C GLU A 68 -4.64 -9.64 10.17
N VAL A 69 -5.09 -8.85 9.18
CA VAL A 69 -4.89 -7.39 9.18
C VAL A 69 -5.59 -6.76 10.38
N SER A 70 -6.84 -7.14 10.66
CA SER A 70 -7.64 -6.59 11.75
C SER A 70 -7.07 -6.95 13.13
N GLU A 71 -6.46 -8.13 13.28
CA GLU A 71 -5.80 -8.54 14.52
C GLU A 71 -4.53 -7.73 14.81
N ARG A 72 -3.78 -7.34 13.78
CA ARG A 72 -2.55 -6.54 13.90
C ARG A 72 -2.79 -5.04 13.88
N ALA A 73 -3.90 -4.61 13.30
CA ALA A 73 -4.20 -3.21 13.12
C ALA A 73 -4.45 -2.49 14.44
N PHE A 74 -3.99 -1.25 14.49
CA PHE A 74 -4.46 -0.30 15.47
C PHE A 74 -5.89 0.14 15.12
N HIS A 75 -6.80 0.05 16.08
CA HIS A 75 -8.18 0.48 15.95
C HIS A 75 -8.35 1.84 16.60
N ALA A 76 -8.35 2.88 15.78
CA ALA A 76 -8.49 4.24 16.29
C ALA A 76 -9.90 4.55 16.77
N ASN A 77 -10.02 5.48 17.73
CA ASN A 77 -11.30 5.84 18.34
C ASN A 77 -12.10 6.92 17.56
N GLY A 78 -11.52 7.48 16.49
CA GLY A 78 -12.16 8.51 15.67
C GLY A 78 -11.18 9.56 15.14
N VAL A 79 -11.71 10.49 14.34
CA VAL A 79 -11.01 11.63 13.72
C VAL A 79 -11.60 12.92 14.28
N SER A 80 -10.81 13.98 14.43
CA SER A 80 -11.33 15.30 14.75
C SER A 80 -10.68 16.45 13.98
N TRP A 81 -11.44 17.53 13.85
CA TRP A 81 -11.00 18.83 13.36
C TRP A 81 -11.00 19.82 14.51
N ARG A 82 -9.91 20.57 14.63
CA ARG A 82 -9.66 21.47 15.76
C ARG A 82 -9.08 22.79 15.26
N TYR A 83 -9.30 23.84 16.04
CA TYR A 83 -8.50 25.05 15.94
C TYR A 83 -7.09 24.80 16.50
N ILE A 84 -6.13 25.68 16.19
CA ILE A 84 -4.75 25.57 16.69
C ILE A 84 -4.69 25.60 18.23
N ASP A 85 -5.63 26.26 18.88
CA ASP A 85 -5.75 26.29 20.35
C ASP A 85 -6.30 24.97 20.96
N GLY A 86 -6.61 23.97 20.11
CA GLY A 86 -7.12 22.65 20.50
C GLY A 86 -8.63 22.57 20.60
N THR A 87 -9.36 23.68 20.45
CA THR A 87 -10.82 23.71 20.46
C THR A 87 -11.38 22.84 19.34
N ARG A 88 -12.22 21.86 19.69
CA ARG A 88 -12.81 20.93 18.73
C ARG A 88 -13.92 21.59 17.92
N ILE A 89 -13.78 21.53 16.59
CA ILE A 89 -14.74 22.00 15.61
C ILE A 89 -15.74 20.88 15.30
N ALA A 90 -15.23 19.70 14.95
CA ALA A 90 -16.03 18.53 14.57
C ALA A 90 -15.27 17.23 14.86
N SER A 91 -16.00 16.11 14.94
CA SER A 91 -15.41 14.78 15.07
C SER A 91 -16.26 13.71 14.41
N ILE A 92 -15.61 12.65 13.95
CA ILE A 92 -16.22 11.38 13.58
C ILE A 92 -15.71 10.35 14.56
N ARG A 93 -16.60 9.72 15.34
CA ARG A 93 -16.21 8.68 16.30
C ARG A 93 -16.27 7.31 15.66
N ALA A 94 -15.32 6.44 15.99
CA ALA A 94 -15.32 5.06 15.52
C ALA A 94 -16.50 4.25 16.10
N ASP A 95 -17.04 4.66 17.26
CA ASP A 95 -18.21 4.04 17.90
C ASP A 95 -19.50 4.23 17.09
N ASP A 96 -19.56 5.30 16.27
CA ASP A 96 -20.73 5.59 15.44
C ASP A 96 -20.74 4.76 14.14
N ALA A 97 -19.61 4.11 13.81
CA ALA A 97 -19.50 3.23 12.66
C ALA A 97 -20.04 1.83 12.98
N THR A 98 -20.69 1.20 12.00
CA THR A 98 -21.03 -0.22 12.10
C THR A 98 -19.76 -1.07 12.24
N PRO A 99 -19.79 -2.24 12.89
CA PRO A 99 -18.60 -3.07 13.08
C PRO A 99 -17.84 -3.39 11.78
N ASP A 100 -18.54 -3.51 10.66
CA ASP A 100 -18.01 -3.76 9.32
C ASP A 100 -17.49 -2.50 8.59
N ALA A 101 -17.77 -1.31 9.15
CA ALA A 101 -17.34 -0.01 8.63
C ALA A 101 -16.22 0.66 9.43
N LYS A 102 -15.67 -0.03 10.44
CA LYS A 102 -14.54 0.48 11.21
C LYS A 102 -13.27 0.50 10.37
N MET A 103 -12.61 1.66 10.33
CA MET A 103 -11.31 1.80 9.70
C MET A 103 -10.25 1.02 10.47
N VAL A 104 -9.30 0.44 9.74
CA VAL A 104 -8.15 -0.26 10.32
C VAL A 104 -6.88 0.53 10.02
N SER A 105 -5.97 0.60 10.98
CA SER A 105 -4.66 1.23 10.81
C SER A 105 -3.55 0.20 10.89
N LEU A 106 -2.95 -0.16 9.76
CA LEU A 106 -1.76 -1.01 9.69
C LEU A 106 -0.71 -0.35 8.78
N PRO A 107 0.43 0.09 9.33
CA PRO A 107 1.52 0.64 8.53
C PRO A 107 1.94 -0.26 7.36
N LEU A 108 2.31 0.37 6.24
CA LEU A 108 2.61 -0.35 4.99
C LEU A 108 3.78 -1.32 5.12
N ASP A 109 4.76 -1.03 5.98
CA ASP A 109 5.89 -1.90 6.28
C ASP A 109 5.48 -3.22 6.95
N GLU A 110 4.30 -3.28 7.58
CA GLU A 110 3.68 -4.52 8.04
C GLU A 110 2.70 -5.12 7.03
N LEU A 111 1.89 -4.28 6.37
CA LEU A 111 0.88 -4.75 5.43
C LEU A 111 1.51 -5.40 4.18
N ILE A 112 2.57 -4.81 3.62
CA ILE A 112 3.22 -5.30 2.40
C ILE A 112 3.76 -6.72 2.59
N PRO A 113 4.60 -7.02 3.61
CA PRO A 113 5.04 -8.38 3.89
C PRO A 113 3.89 -9.35 4.18
N LEU A 114 2.82 -8.89 4.84
CA LEU A 114 1.64 -9.72 5.09
C LEU A 114 1.02 -10.17 3.76
N ILE A 115 0.70 -9.24 2.85
CA ILE A 115 0.13 -9.59 1.54
C ILE A 115 1.08 -10.49 0.74
N ALA A 116 2.38 -10.16 0.74
CA ALA A 116 3.41 -10.95 0.06
C ALA A 116 3.43 -12.40 0.56
N SER A 117 3.41 -12.62 1.88
CA SER A 117 3.40 -13.96 2.47
C SER A 117 2.15 -14.78 2.06
N HIS A 118 1.01 -14.12 1.88
CA HIS A 118 -0.22 -14.77 1.40
C HIS A 118 -0.13 -15.13 -0.08
N LEU A 119 0.52 -14.29 -0.89
CA LEU A 119 0.78 -14.56 -2.30
C LEU A 119 1.77 -15.71 -2.49
N GLU A 120 2.86 -15.76 -1.73
CA GLU A 120 3.87 -16.82 -1.79
C GLU A 120 3.32 -18.20 -1.39
N LYS A 121 2.27 -18.25 -0.58
CA LYS A 121 1.53 -19.49 -0.27
C LYS A 121 0.69 -19.99 -1.45
N GLN A 122 0.42 -19.15 -2.46
CA GLN A 122 -0.32 -19.56 -3.65
C GLN A 122 0.62 -20.26 -4.63
N ALA A 123 0.25 -21.46 -5.10
CA ALA A 123 1.05 -22.22 -6.07
C ALA A 123 1.29 -21.49 -7.41
N ARG A 124 0.50 -20.44 -7.70
CA ARG A 124 0.53 -19.66 -8.94
C ARG A 124 0.99 -18.22 -8.74
N GLY A 125 1.42 -17.86 -7.54
CA GLY A 125 1.95 -16.53 -7.22
C GLY A 125 3.47 -16.58 -7.10
N LYS A 126 4.17 -15.66 -7.77
CA LYS A 126 5.62 -15.49 -7.63
C LYS A 126 5.96 -14.03 -7.43
N ILE A 127 6.89 -13.74 -6.52
CA ILE A 127 7.46 -12.41 -6.32
C ILE A 127 8.95 -12.48 -6.69
N LEU A 128 9.40 -11.54 -7.50
CA LEU A 128 10.79 -11.38 -7.90
C LEU A 128 11.26 -9.98 -7.53
N LEU A 129 11.99 -9.89 -6.41
CA LEU A 129 12.71 -8.69 -5.98
C LEU A 129 13.98 -8.50 -6.83
N SER A 130 14.54 -7.28 -6.82
CA SER A 130 15.69 -6.91 -7.65
C SER A 130 15.47 -7.11 -9.17
N HIS A 131 14.22 -7.05 -9.63
CA HIS A 131 13.83 -7.19 -11.04
C HIS A 131 13.22 -5.86 -11.52
N GLU A 132 14.06 -4.99 -12.07
CA GLU A 132 13.66 -3.67 -12.57
C GLU A 132 13.17 -3.77 -14.02
N VAL A 133 11.92 -3.39 -14.26
CA VAL A 133 11.39 -3.26 -15.63
C VAL A 133 11.91 -1.98 -16.28
N THR A 134 12.65 -2.12 -17.38
CA THR A 134 13.32 -1.02 -18.09
C THR A 134 12.65 -0.65 -19.40
N ALA A 135 11.90 -1.56 -20.03
CA ALA A 135 11.08 -1.28 -21.20
C ALA A 135 9.89 -2.25 -21.28
N ILE A 136 8.92 -1.91 -22.11
CA ILE A 136 7.76 -2.74 -22.41
C ILE A 136 7.48 -2.79 -23.91
N GLY A 137 6.79 -3.82 -24.35
CA GLY A 137 6.23 -3.91 -25.69
C GLY A 137 5.10 -4.92 -25.77
N GLN A 138 4.44 -4.97 -26.91
CA GLN A 138 3.40 -5.95 -27.19
C GLN A 138 3.26 -6.17 -28.70
N ASP A 139 2.67 -7.30 -29.07
CA ASP A 139 2.19 -7.59 -30.41
C ASP A 139 0.73 -8.09 -30.35
N ALA A 140 0.26 -8.74 -31.42
CA ALA A 140 -1.10 -9.25 -31.50
C ALA A 140 -1.38 -10.47 -30.60
N SER A 141 -0.34 -11.08 -30.03
CA SER A 141 -0.39 -12.35 -29.30
C SER A 141 0.02 -12.23 -27.84
N GLU A 142 1.00 -11.39 -27.52
CA GLU A 142 1.51 -11.23 -26.15
C GLU A 142 2.05 -9.83 -25.86
N ALA A 143 2.28 -9.56 -24.58
CA ALA A 143 3.02 -8.41 -24.10
C ALA A 143 4.31 -8.86 -23.40
N TRP A 144 5.34 -8.02 -23.40
CA TRP A 144 6.62 -8.33 -22.75
C TRP A 144 7.18 -7.12 -21.99
N VAL A 145 8.02 -7.45 -21.02
CA VAL A 145 8.86 -6.51 -20.28
C VAL A 145 10.34 -6.86 -20.50
N ASP A 146 11.17 -5.85 -20.71
CA ASP A 146 12.61 -5.98 -20.58
C ASP A 146 12.97 -5.69 -19.11
N VAL A 147 13.75 -6.58 -18.50
CA VAL A 147 14.02 -6.61 -17.06
C VAL A 147 15.52 -6.65 -16.83
N LYS A 148 16.01 -5.73 -16.00
CA LYS A 148 17.35 -5.81 -15.41
C LYS A 148 17.26 -6.54 -14.07
N CYS A 149 17.98 -7.64 -13.94
CA CYS A 149 18.00 -8.45 -12.72
C CYS A 149 19.43 -8.96 -12.40
N PRO A 150 19.66 -9.65 -11.26
CA PRO A 150 20.99 -10.10 -10.87
C PRO A 150 21.64 -11.06 -11.87
N GLU A 151 20.86 -11.79 -12.65
CA GLU A 151 21.36 -12.71 -13.68
C GLU A 151 21.71 -12.00 -15.01
N GLY A 152 21.45 -10.70 -15.13
CA GLY A 152 21.63 -9.91 -16.34
C GLY A 152 20.32 -9.32 -16.87
N GLU A 153 20.35 -8.79 -18.08
CA GLU A 153 19.15 -8.29 -18.75
C GLU A 153 18.44 -9.43 -19.48
N LYS A 154 17.11 -9.50 -19.31
CA LYS A 154 16.27 -10.53 -19.95
C LYS A 154 14.89 -9.98 -20.30
N ARG A 155 14.27 -10.58 -21.30
CA ARG A 155 12.87 -10.32 -21.66
C ARG A 155 11.96 -11.37 -21.03
N ILE A 156 10.82 -10.94 -20.49
CA ILE A 156 9.79 -11.82 -19.93
C ILE A 156 8.46 -11.49 -20.59
N SER A 157 7.82 -12.48 -21.22
CA SER A 157 6.51 -12.33 -21.87
C SER A 157 5.36 -12.84 -21.00
N ALA A 158 4.18 -12.24 -21.18
CA ALA A 158 2.93 -12.66 -20.57
C ALA A 158 1.72 -12.27 -21.42
N SER A 159 0.57 -12.90 -21.16
CA SER A 159 -0.71 -12.52 -21.78
C SER A 159 -1.11 -11.09 -21.42
N TYR A 160 -0.80 -10.65 -20.20
CA TYR A 160 -1.06 -9.28 -19.75
C TYR A 160 0.07 -8.75 -18.87
N ILE A 161 0.30 -7.43 -18.96
CA ILE A 161 1.16 -6.68 -18.05
C ILE A 161 0.30 -5.62 -17.35
N VAL A 162 0.40 -5.55 -16.02
CA VAL A 162 -0.29 -4.54 -15.23
C VAL A 162 0.73 -3.67 -14.51
N GLY A 163 0.71 -2.36 -14.80
CA GLY A 163 1.55 -1.37 -14.13
C GLY A 163 1.01 -1.02 -12.74
N CYS A 164 1.73 -1.41 -11.70
CA CYS A 164 1.48 -1.08 -10.29
C CYS A 164 2.70 -0.38 -9.66
N ASP A 165 3.48 0.31 -10.48
CA ASP A 165 4.82 0.87 -10.20
C ASP A 165 4.79 2.32 -9.68
N GLY A 166 3.70 2.70 -9.01
CA GLY A 166 3.57 3.94 -8.26
C GLY A 166 3.31 5.22 -9.08
N GLY A 167 3.30 6.37 -8.41
CA GLY A 167 2.96 7.66 -9.04
C GLY A 167 3.92 8.06 -10.18
N SER A 168 5.19 7.68 -10.06
CA SER A 168 6.20 7.83 -11.09
C SER A 168 6.22 6.66 -12.10
N SER A 169 5.09 5.99 -12.31
CA SER A 169 4.95 4.82 -13.18
C SER A 169 5.66 4.99 -14.53
N LYS A 170 6.59 4.08 -14.80
CA LYS A 170 7.26 3.92 -16.08
C LYS A 170 6.34 3.26 -17.08
N ILE A 171 5.57 2.25 -16.66
CA ILE A 171 4.60 1.56 -17.51
C ILE A 171 3.64 2.56 -18.17
N ARG A 172 3.06 3.47 -17.37
CA ARG A 172 2.19 4.54 -17.87
C ARG A 172 2.90 5.41 -18.91
N ARG A 173 4.16 5.80 -18.65
CA ARG A 173 4.91 6.70 -19.54
C ARG A 173 5.28 6.06 -20.87
N GLU A 174 5.64 4.78 -20.87
CA GLU A 174 5.96 4.04 -22.10
C GLU A 174 4.70 3.86 -22.98
N LEU A 175 3.53 3.65 -22.37
CA LEU A 175 2.27 3.48 -23.11
C LEU A 175 1.67 4.79 -23.63
N PHE A 176 1.73 5.86 -22.82
CA PHE A 176 0.92 7.07 -23.04
C PHE A 176 1.75 8.36 -23.07
N GLY A 177 3.07 8.26 -22.96
CA GLY A 177 3.97 9.41 -22.87
C GLY A 177 3.98 10.07 -21.48
N SER A 178 4.64 11.22 -21.38
CA SER A 178 4.82 11.94 -20.10
C SER A 178 3.58 12.72 -19.65
N ASN A 179 2.59 12.92 -20.53
CA ASN A 179 1.41 13.71 -20.20
C ASN A 179 0.53 12.96 -19.19
N PHE A 180 0.34 13.55 -18.02
CA PHE A 180 -0.55 13.04 -16.97
C PHE A 180 -1.30 14.23 -16.37
N PRO A 181 -2.49 14.57 -16.91
CA PRO A 181 -3.17 15.82 -16.58
C PRO A 181 -3.57 15.85 -15.11
N GLY A 182 -3.33 16.99 -14.46
CA GLY A 182 -3.61 17.20 -13.06
C GLY A 182 -3.24 18.61 -12.63
N ARG A 183 -3.32 18.86 -11.32
CA ARG A 183 -2.94 20.14 -10.71
C ARG A 183 -1.82 19.92 -9.71
N THR A 184 -0.75 20.67 -9.85
CA THR A 184 0.27 20.81 -8.81
C THR A 184 -0.17 21.91 -7.86
N TRP A 185 -0.23 21.58 -6.58
CA TRP A 185 -0.47 22.55 -5.51
C TRP A 185 0.80 23.35 -5.27
N ASP A 186 0.67 24.66 -5.00
CA ASP A 186 1.77 25.54 -4.60
C ASP A 186 2.16 25.37 -3.12
N GLN A 187 1.49 24.46 -2.42
CA GLN A 187 1.75 24.07 -1.05
C GLN A 187 2.63 22.84 -0.97
N GLN A 188 3.55 22.82 -0.01
CA GLN A 188 4.31 21.63 0.37
C GLN A 188 3.72 21.04 1.65
N ILE A 189 3.37 19.76 1.61
CA ILE A 189 2.95 19.02 2.81
C ILE A 189 4.17 18.32 3.38
N VAL A 190 4.43 18.52 4.67
CA VAL A 190 5.47 17.82 5.43
C VAL A 190 4.79 16.83 6.36
N ALA A 191 5.20 15.56 6.29
CA ALA A 191 4.76 14.51 7.20
C ALA A 191 5.93 14.12 8.10
N THR A 192 5.68 14.06 9.41
CA THR A 192 6.65 13.61 10.41
C THR A 192 5.96 12.69 11.41
N ASN A 193 6.64 11.61 11.78
CA ASN A 193 6.20 10.76 12.88
C ASN A 193 6.81 11.29 14.17
N VAL A 194 5.98 11.51 15.18
CA VAL A 194 6.42 12.00 16.50
C VAL A 194 5.85 11.12 17.60
N PHE A 195 6.70 10.79 18.58
CA PHE A 195 6.26 10.12 19.79
C PHE A 195 6.00 11.16 20.88
N TYR A 196 4.75 11.25 21.34
CA TYR A 196 4.36 12.18 22.42
C TYR A 196 3.74 11.41 23.61
N PRO A 197 4.48 11.23 24.72
CA PRO A 197 3.98 10.56 25.91
C PRO A 197 2.77 11.28 26.51
N GLY A 198 1.70 10.53 26.79
CA GLY A 198 0.57 11.05 27.56
C GLY A 198 -0.48 11.84 26.77
N LEU A 199 -0.44 11.83 25.43
CA LEU A 199 -1.47 12.52 24.63
C LEU A 199 -2.91 12.07 24.96
N ALA A 200 -3.15 10.78 25.24
CA ALA A 200 -4.48 10.30 25.64
C ALA A 200 -5.05 11.01 26.88
N LYS A 201 -4.19 11.54 27.76
CA LYS A 201 -4.63 12.29 28.95
C LYS A 201 -5.30 13.62 28.60
N HIS A 202 -5.13 14.10 27.37
CA HIS A 202 -5.66 15.38 26.91
C HIS A 202 -6.99 15.24 26.13
N SER A 203 -7.62 14.06 26.09
CA SER A 203 -8.90 13.81 25.39
C SER A 203 -8.85 14.11 23.88
N TRP A 204 -7.72 13.80 23.24
CA TRP A 204 -7.58 13.84 21.78
C TRP A 204 -7.95 12.48 21.18
N GLU A 205 -8.54 12.49 20.00
CA GLU A 205 -8.81 11.29 19.23
C GLU A 205 -7.49 10.65 18.74
N THR A 206 -7.45 9.32 18.67
CA THR A 206 -6.25 8.51 18.44
C THR A 206 -6.02 8.12 16.98
N SER A 207 -6.81 8.62 16.01
CA SER A 207 -6.40 8.58 14.59
C SER A 207 -5.79 9.91 14.16
N SER A 208 -6.54 10.70 13.40
CA SER A 208 -6.11 11.94 12.77
C SER A 208 -6.75 13.13 13.47
N ASN A 209 -5.92 14.11 13.80
CA ASN A 209 -6.35 15.41 14.28
C ASN A 209 -5.91 16.44 13.24
N PHE A 210 -6.91 17.11 12.66
CA PHE A 210 -6.72 18.15 11.66
C PHE A 210 -6.79 19.51 12.34
N LEU A 211 -5.70 20.28 12.31
CA LEU A 211 -5.62 21.59 12.93
C LEU A 211 -5.58 22.66 11.87
N GLY A 212 -6.41 23.69 11.99
CA GLY A 212 -6.36 24.83 11.09
C GLY A 212 -6.95 26.10 11.69
N ASN A 213 -6.63 27.23 11.05
CA ASN A 213 -7.22 28.53 11.32
C ASN A 213 -8.19 28.94 10.20
N GLU A 214 -8.93 30.04 10.40
CA GLU A 214 -9.71 30.71 9.36
C GLU A 214 -8.77 31.24 8.25
N GLY A 215 -8.40 30.37 7.30
CA GLY A 215 -7.40 30.69 6.26
C GLY A 215 -6.74 29.51 5.52
N CYS A 216 -7.09 28.25 5.81
CA CYS A 216 -6.66 27.06 5.04
C CYS A 216 -5.20 26.57 5.17
N GLU A 217 -4.46 26.94 6.22
CA GLU A 217 -3.29 26.14 6.61
C GLU A 217 -3.74 25.00 7.53
N VAL A 218 -3.95 23.82 6.93
CA VAL A 218 -4.29 22.61 7.69
C VAL A 218 -3.00 21.85 8.01
N THR A 219 -2.56 21.94 9.26
CA THR A 219 -1.57 21.01 9.79
C THR A 219 -2.29 19.74 10.18
N THR A 220 -2.04 18.64 9.46
CA THR A 220 -2.53 17.32 9.87
C THR A 220 -1.46 16.68 10.74
N PHE A 221 -1.84 16.22 11.92
CA PHE A 221 -1.04 15.22 12.62
C PHE A 221 -1.90 14.02 12.96
N SER A 222 -1.40 12.85 12.60
CA SER A 222 -1.98 11.58 13.03
C SER A 222 -1.26 11.13 14.28
N VAL A 223 -2.00 10.90 15.35
CA VAL A 223 -1.45 10.41 16.61
C VAL A 223 -1.57 8.90 16.57
N ILE A 224 -0.54 8.20 16.14
CA ILE A 224 -0.51 6.75 16.28
C ILE A 224 -0.09 6.45 17.74
N HIS A 225 -1.04 6.58 18.66
CA HIS A 225 -0.80 6.77 20.10
C HIS A 225 -0.11 5.59 20.80
N GLU A 226 -0.05 4.39 20.21
CA GLU A 226 0.42 3.20 20.93
C GLU A 226 1.41 2.31 20.17
N TRP A 227 1.82 2.68 18.96
CA TRP A 227 2.82 1.89 18.22
C TRP A 227 4.20 1.87 18.91
N GLY A 228 4.54 2.93 19.65
CA GLY A 228 5.78 2.98 20.41
C GLY A 228 5.86 2.01 21.60
N GLN A 229 4.73 1.57 22.16
CA GLN A 229 4.73 0.62 23.28
C GLN A 229 4.74 -0.84 22.80
N GLU A 230 4.06 -1.16 21.69
CA GLU A 230 4.08 -2.50 21.10
C GLU A 230 5.46 -2.82 20.47
N LEU A 231 6.12 -1.85 19.82
CA LEU A 231 7.49 -2.02 19.30
C LEU A 231 8.52 -2.29 20.41
N ALA A 232 8.36 -1.66 21.58
CA ALA A 232 9.17 -1.95 22.76
C ALA A 232 8.88 -3.36 23.35
N ARG A 233 7.69 -3.90 23.10
CA ARG A 233 7.25 -5.23 23.58
C ARG A 233 7.64 -6.37 22.64
N LEU A 234 7.77 -6.09 21.34
CA LEU A 234 8.13 -7.04 20.28
C LEU A 234 9.65 -7.14 20.02
N GLY A 235 10.49 -6.48 20.83
CA GLY A 235 11.95 -6.57 20.71
C GLY A 235 12.55 -5.80 19.54
N GLY A 236 11.79 -4.89 18.91
CA GLY A 236 12.33 -3.96 17.93
C GLY A 236 13.33 -3.01 18.59
N SER A 237 14.53 -2.86 18.02
CA SER A 237 15.49 -1.89 18.54
C SER A 237 14.91 -0.48 18.39
N LYS A 238 15.14 0.37 19.41
CA LYS A 238 14.72 1.79 19.43
C LYS A 238 15.35 2.65 18.31
N GLU A 239 16.14 2.05 17.43
CA GLU A 239 16.98 2.75 16.45
C GLU A 239 16.30 2.89 15.07
N SER A 240 15.15 2.26 14.83
CA SER A 240 14.44 2.34 13.53
C SER A 240 13.47 3.52 13.41
N ILE A 241 13.54 4.50 14.31
CA ILE A 241 12.77 5.75 14.20
C ILE A 241 13.75 6.89 13.88
N TYR A 242 14.25 6.90 12.64
CA TYR A 242 14.89 8.05 11.99
C TYR A 242 14.49 8.09 10.52
#